data_AF-A0A925REA9-F1
#
_entry.id   AF-A0A925REA9-F1
#
_cell.length_a   1.000
_cell.length_b   1.000
_cell.length_c   1.000
_cell.angle_alpha   90.00
_cell.angle_beta   90.00
_cell.angle_gamma   90.00
#
_symmetry.space_group_name_H-M   'P 1'
#
loop_
_entity.id
_entity.type
_entity.pdbx_description
1 polymer ?
#
loop_
_entity_poly.entity_id
_entity_poly.type
_entity_poly.pdbx_seq_one_letter_code
_entity_poly.pdbx_strand_id
1 'polypeptide(L)'
;MTKISFFLSFLSLCLTAAGDDAFPTFEAQVIDGNVGKVCYAVTVADVDNDGDADVVALTENRVVWYEQPGWAAHVILQDQTPLDNVCIAP
;
A
#
# COMPACT_ATOMS: atom_id res chain seq x y z
N MET A 1 20.08 -45.13 37.27
CA MET A 1 19.72 -44.56 38.59
C MET A 1 18.69 -43.47 38.38
N THR A 2 17.63 -43.49 39.18
CA THR A 2 16.41 -42.68 39.01
C THR A 2 16.59 -41.23 39.48
N LYS A 3 16.10 -40.24 38.72
CA LYS A 3 15.60 -38.96 39.27
C LYS A 3 14.36 -38.45 38.55
N ILE A 4 13.22 -38.86 39.10
CA ILE A 4 11.96 -38.09 39.16
C ILE A 4 12.22 -36.87 40.07
N SER A 5 11.63 -35.68 39.92
CA SER A 5 10.94 -34.95 38.83
C SER A 5 10.54 -33.58 39.43
N PHE A 6 10.11 -32.55 38.66
CA PHE A 6 8.92 -31.74 39.00
C PHE A 6 8.49 -30.71 37.94
N PHE A 7 7.24 -30.28 38.09
CA PHE A 7 6.43 -29.44 37.22
C PHE A 7 6.43 -27.97 37.71
N LEU A 8 6.68 -26.98 36.84
CA LEU A 8 6.34 -25.56 37.04
C LEU A 8 6.15 -24.95 35.64
N SER A 9 4.90 -24.83 35.15
CA SER A 9 4.11 -23.61 35.31
C SER A 9 4.85 -22.33 34.91
N PHE A 10 4.89 -22.04 33.61
CA PHE A 10 4.65 -20.67 33.14
C PHE A 10 3.43 -20.68 32.23
N LEU A 11 2.28 -20.46 32.85
CA LEU A 11 1.14 -19.81 32.21
C LEU A 11 1.65 -18.46 31.72
N SER A 12 2.19 -18.41 30.49
CA SER A 12 2.56 -17.15 29.85
C SER A 12 1.27 -16.41 29.62
N LEU A 13 1.02 -15.48 30.54
CA LEU A 13 -0.04 -14.50 30.54
C LEU A 13 -0.48 -14.20 29.10
N CYS A 14 -1.72 -14.55 28.75
CA CYS A 14 -2.41 -13.86 27.66
C CYS A 14 -2.51 -12.41 28.11
N LEU A 15 -1.47 -11.64 27.81
CA LEU A 15 -1.48 -10.22 27.95
C LEU A 15 -2.58 -9.78 26.98
N THR A 16 -3.71 -9.39 27.54
CA THR A 16 -4.74 -8.72 26.76
C THR A 16 -4.04 -7.53 26.13
N ALA A 17 -3.84 -7.58 24.82
CA ALA A 17 -3.72 -6.38 24.03
C ALA A 17 -5.06 -5.65 24.20
N ALA A 18 -5.15 -4.86 25.27
CA ALA A 18 -5.98 -3.69 25.25
C ALA A 18 -5.49 -2.94 24.02
N GLY A 19 -6.34 -2.91 22.98
CA GLY A 19 -6.00 -2.18 21.76
C GLY A 19 -5.60 -0.79 22.18
N ASP A 20 -4.42 -0.37 21.74
CA ASP A 20 -4.02 1.00 21.96
C ASP A 20 -4.94 1.85 21.07
N ASP A 21 -6.03 2.37 21.66
CA ASP A 21 -6.98 3.28 21.01
C ASP A 21 -6.33 4.63 20.64
N ALA A 22 -5.01 4.76 20.84
CA ALA A 22 -4.19 5.78 20.22
C ALA A 22 -4.41 5.81 18.69
N PHE A 23 -4.77 6.99 18.20
CA PHE A 23 -4.85 7.25 16.76
C PHE A 23 -3.49 6.97 16.10
N PRO A 24 -3.43 6.24 14.97
CA PRO A 24 -2.16 5.85 14.35
C PRO A 24 -1.32 7.06 13.95
N THR A 25 -0.01 6.96 14.14
CA THR A 25 0.95 7.92 13.60
C THR A 25 1.24 7.62 12.14
N PHE A 26 1.24 8.65 11.29
CA PHE A 26 1.53 8.54 9.87
C PHE A 26 2.87 9.21 9.54
N GLU A 27 3.70 8.54 8.74
CA GLU A 27 4.87 9.14 8.09
C GLU A 27 4.52 9.40 6.62
N ALA A 28 4.85 10.59 6.11
CA ALA A 28 4.57 10.96 4.74
C ALA A 28 5.65 10.44 3.79
N GLN A 29 5.28 9.59 2.84
CA GLN A 29 6.14 9.14 1.75
C GLN A 29 5.71 9.77 0.44
N VAL A 30 6.65 10.32 -0.32
CA VAL A 30 6.40 10.79 -1.70
C VAL A 30 6.75 9.65 -2.66
N ILE A 31 5.77 9.18 -3.43
CA ILE A 31 5.95 8.20 -4.51
C ILE A 31 6.52 8.90 -5.75
N ASP A 32 5.78 9.86 -6.29
CA ASP A 32 6.24 10.72 -7.38
C ASP A 32 5.75 12.16 -7.17
N GLY A 33 6.69 13.09 -7.03
CA GLY A 33 6.40 14.53 -6.93
C GLY A 33 6.22 15.25 -8.26
N ASN A 34 6.40 14.55 -9.40
CA ASN A 34 6.46 15.12 -10.75
C ASN A 34 5.64 14.29 -11.78
N VAL A 35 4.60 13.60 -11.32
CA VAL A 35 3.75 12.71 -12.14
C VAL A 35 3.08 13.41 -13.34
N GLY A 36 2.88 14.72 -13.27
CA GLY A 36 2.31 15.55 -14.35
C GLY A 36 2.14 16.99 -13.89
N LYS A 37 1.49 17.82 -14.70
CA LYS A 37 1.01 19.14 -14.25
C LYS A 37 -0.22 19.01 -13.36
N VAL A 38 -1.04 17.99 -13.57
CA VAL A 38 -2.25 17.70 -12.79
C VAL A 38 -2.39 16.20 -12.60
N CYS A 39 -2.71 15.76 -11.37
CA CYS A 39 -3.20 14.42 -11.10
C CYS A 39 -4.70 14.53 -10.79
N TYR A 40 -5.55 13.94 -11.62
CA TYR A 40 -7.02 14.02 -11.48
C TYR A 40 -7.58 12.98 -10.53
N ALA A 41 -7.02 11.77 -10.54
CA ALA A 41 -7.47 10.67 -9.72
C ALA A 41 -6.34 9.71 -9.38
N VAL A 42 -6.48 9.01 -8.25
CA VAL A 42 -5.65 7.88 -7.84
C VAL A 42 -6.56 6.75 -7.38
N THR A 43 -6.16 5.51 -7.61
CA THR A 43 -6.78 4.31 -7.03
C THR A 43 -5.71 3.32 -6.62
N VAL A 44 -6.10 2.33 -5.82
CA VAL A 44 -5.28 1.17 -5.45
C VAL A 44 -5.81 -0.06 -6.19
N ALA A 45 -4.90 -0.89 -6.68
CA ALA A 45 -5.16 -2.18 -7.30
C ALA A 45 -3.92 -3.07 -7.18
N ASP A 46 -4.09 -4.38 -7.28
CA ASP A 46 -3.03 -5.35 -7.57
C ASP A 46 -2.97 -5.47 -9.09
N VAL A 47 -1.97 -4.85 -9.74
CA VAL A 47 -1.98 -4.64 -11.20
C VAL A 47 -1.30 -5.76 -11.97
N ASP A 48 -0.29 -6.41 -11.38
CA ASP A 48 0.46 -7.51 -12.00
C ASP A 48 0.17 -8.89 -11.39
N ASN A 49 -0.71 -8.96 -10.37
CA ASN A 49 -1.14 -10.16 -9.67
C ASN A 49 -0.02 -10.78 -8.81
N ASP A 50 0.80 -9.96 -8.14
CA ASP A 50 1.75 -10.39 -7.12
C ASP A 50 1.15 -10.38 -5.69
N GLY A 51 0.09 -9.59 -5.48
CA GLY A 51 -0.66 -9.48 -4.23
C GLY A 51 -0.37 -8.23 -3.39
N ASP A 52 0.55 -7.36 -3.81
CA ASP A 52 0.80 -6.06 -3.19
C ASP A 52 -0.23 -4.99 -3.62
N ALA A 53 -0.26 -3.88 -2.87
CA ALA A 53 -1.25 -2.81 -3.01
C ALA A 53 -0.64 -1.62 -3.76
N ASP A 54 -0.67 -1.66 -5.08
CA ASP A 54 -0.08 -0.63 -5.94
C ASP A 54 -0.89 0.67 -5.98
N VAL A 55 -0.29 1.72 -6.56
CA VAL A 55 -0.98 2.98 -6.84
C VAL A 55 -1.08 3.20 -8.35
N VAL A 56 -2.31 3.42 -8.85
CA VAL A 56 -2.55 3.86 -10.23
C VAL A 56 -3.01 5.31 -10.21
N ALA A 57 -2.29 6.18 -10.92
CA ALA A 57 -2.52 7.61 -11.04
C ALA A 57 -2.94 8.00 -12.47
N LEU A 58 -3.90 8.92 -12.55
CA LEU A 58 -4.42 9.49 -13.80
C LEU A 58 -4.09 10.98 -13.87
N THR A 59 -3.41 11.40 -14.93
CA THR A 59 -2.92 12.78 -15.13
C THR A 59 -3.58 13.47 -16.32
N GLU A 60 -3.08 14.66 -16.71
CA GLU A 60 -3.57 15.36 -17.89
C GLU A 60 -3.54 14.52 -19.18
N ASN A 61 -2.58 13.61 -19.33
CA ASN A 61 -2.36 12.85 -20.57
C ASN A 61 -1.85 11.41 -20.37
N ARG A 62 -1.69 10.92 -19.13
CA ARG A 62 -1.16 9.58 -18.83
C ARG A 62 -1.96 8.82 -17.78
N VAL A 63 -1.98 7.50 -17.92
CA VAL A 63 -2.22 6.54 -16.84
C VAL A 63 -0.87 5.98 -16.44
N VAL A 64 -0.49 6.16 -15.18
CA VAL A 64 0.78 5.68 -14.61
C VAL A 64 0.48 4.76 -13.43
N TRP A 65 1.13 3.60 -13.39
CA TRP A 65 1.10 2.65 -12.30
C TRP A 65 2.44 2.69 -11.54
N TYR A 66 2.38 2.58 -10.21
CA TYR A 66 3.53 2.52 -9.33
C TYR A 66 3.51 1.18 -8.58
N GLU A 67 4.36 0.26 -9.05
CA GLU A 67 4.55 -1.11 -8.55
C GLU A 67 5.17 -1.07 -7.14
N GLN A 68 4.49 -1.69 -6.17
CA GLN A 68 5.08 -2.06 -4.89
C GLN A 68 5.64 -3.50 -5.03
N PRO A 69 6.83 -3.83 -4.47
CA PRO A 69 7.70 -3.02 -3.63
C PRO A 69 8.61 -2.06 -4.40
N GLY A 70 8.71 -0.82 -3.91
CA GLY A 70 9.76 0.13 -4.32
C GLY A 70 9.31 1.22 -5.30
N TRP A 71 8.04 1.22 -5.69
CA TRP A 71 7.36 2.27 -6.44
C TRP A 71 7.89 2.49 -7.85
N ALA A 72 8.18 1.39 -8.56
CA ALA A 72 8.64 1.46 -9.94
C ALA A 72 7.51 1.98 -10.85
N ALA A 73 7.81 3.00 -11.66
CA ALA A 73 6.80 3.72 -12.44
C ALA A 73 6.64 3.14 -13.85
N HIS A 74 5.41 2.74 -14.18
CA HIS A 74 5.02 2.13 -15.46
C HIS A 74 3.96 2.99 -16.15
N VAL A 75 4.21 3.42 -17.39
CA VAL A 75 3.23 4.16 -18.18
C VAL A 75 2.32 3.18 -18.91
N ILE A 76 1.07 3.05 -18.48
CA ILE A 76 0.07 2.16 -19.08
C ILE A 76 -0.50 2.77 -20.36
N LEU A 77 -0.85 4.06 -20.31
CA LEU A 77 -1.34 4.84 -21.45
C LEU A 77 -0.73 6.23 -21.44
N GLN A 78 -0.43 6.77 -22.62
CA GLN A 78 0.00 8.15 -22.80
C GLN A 78 -0.49 8.72 -24.13
N ASP A 79 -1.00 9.95 -24.13
CA ASP A 79 -1.36 10.74 -25.32
C ASP A 79 -2.35 10.04 -26.28
N GLN A 80 -3.19 9.13 -25.75
CA GLN A 80 -4.15 8.32 -26.54
C GLN A 80 -5.50 9.02 -26.78
N THR A 81 -5.80 10.10 -26.05
CA THR A 81 -7.03 10.89 -26.20
C THR A 81 -6.69 12.38 -26.26
N PRO A 82 -7.58 13.23 -26.81
CA PRO A 82 -7.56 14.65 -26.48
C PRO A 82 -7.58 14.87 -24.96
N LEU A 83 -7.03 16.01 -24.52
CA LEU A 83 -7.06 16.40 -23.10
C LEU A 83 -8.52 16.69 -22.70
N ASP A 84 -9.05 15.92 -21.76
CA ASP A 84 -10.42 16.03 -21.24
C ASP A 84 -10.45 15.65 -19.74
N ASN A 85 -11.55 15.92 -19.06
CA ASN A 85 -11.76 15.54 -17.67
C ASN A 85 -12.11 14.05 -17.54
N VAL A 86 -11.08 13.21 -17.42
CA VAL A 86 -11.23 11.76 -17.24
C VAL A 86 -11.33 11.41 -15.74
N CYS A 87 -12.18 10.44 -15.39
CA CYS A 87 -12.22 9.81 -14.07
C CYS A 87 -11.69 8.37 -14.13
N ILE A 88 -11.16 7.88 -13.01
CA ILE A 88 -10.93 6.45 -12.79
C ILE A 88 -12.09 5.92 -11.93
N ALA A 89 -12.60 4.74 -12.28
CA ALA A 89 -13.66 4.06 -11.54
C ALA A 89 -13.18 2.64 -11.18
N PRO A 90 -13.34 2.20 -9.92
CA PRO A 90 -13.07 0.82 -9.51
C PRO A 90 -14.19 -0.14 -9.95
#